data_AF-A0A970W1B6-F1
#
_entry.id   AF-A0A970W1B6-F1
#
_cell.length_a   1.000
_cell.length_b   1.000
_cell.length_c   1.000
_cell.angle_alpha   90.00
_cell.angle_beta   90.00
_cell.angle_gamma   90.00
#
_symmetry.space_group_name_H-M   'P 1'
#
loop_
_entity.id
_entity.type
_entity.pdbx_description
1 polymer ?
#
loop_
_entity_poly.entity_id
_entity_poly.type
_entity_poly.pdbx_seq_one_letter_code
_entity_poly.pdbx_strand_id
1 'polypeptide(L)'
;MPSLETLTENDLRGPLSDQSLRKARGYLDSIHNPVRAGQALSAQVRGTYMYQVEVEVSPGGIRAQCSCPYTWGGYCKHVGAVLLRWLQTPGAFAVEAPAAALPGFPLPATPVAPPPTRRPDQPPAWLADRFEERQQRDRQQLAQWLDHITIQDLRSMAKQRGWTLRGSRKAEVVGQVLAEIDDADDLRRAIAGLDREHGQVLRALLVLGDDQVRPEDVARLAKMWGEPKRHKQIETYSLHLGDQGLALSWSVKSSDPYFQIGFVPPILARRFPPLLEDVVPASCDLPDDSVASGLQLADPSALVRAAGRLILLLEQAPLPLRPPMPRPRLERFHRELQGWDYDPVELAQAEREGLLGSPPGPDLPLTVPPPAPPLTDPDLARLEMTEPDRFVYRLDAQAAYQAFEDGAVLDDLLAEWDRLLGIPVPQAIGEQLAAWWAAYGGLRLYENLTVIEFGDDYALAEMKAATSTGPGPAPTRAVAPQRPRSSGHPSLLDLAPNPTTESLPGSLVRPGSYVWLGKGDQPVQPPPGPCPPCRAGRTARFAGQHLV
;
A
#
# COMPACT_ATOMS: atom_id res chain seq x y z
N MET A 1 15.53 -40.03 10.11
CA MET A 1 15.20 -38.65 10.52
C MET A 1 13.80 -38.69 11.11
N PRO A 2 13.54 -37.98 12.22
CA PRO A 2 12.29 -38.14 12.95
C PRO A 2 11.09 -37.68 12.11
N SER A 3 10.06 -38.52 12.12
CA SER A 3 8.70 -38.27 11.64
C SER A 3 7.76 -38.71 12.77
N LEU A 4 6.48 -38.36 12.74
CA LEU A 4 5.52 -38.84 13.73
C LEU A 4 5.51 -40.37 13.85
N GLU A 5 5.77 -41.08 12.76
CA GLU A 5 5.80 -42.55 12.70
C GLU A 5 7.07 -43.15 13.30
N THR A 6 8.18 -42.42 13.28
CA THR A 6 9.48 -42.89 13.79
C THR A 6 9.89 -42.22 15.09
N LEU A 7 9.05 -41.35 15.64
CA LEU A 7 9.30 -40.62 16.87
C LEU A 7 9.37 -41.58 18.06
N THR A 8 10.35 -41.38 18.94
CA THR A 8 10.52 -42.15 20.17
C THR A 8 10.50 -41.26 21.40
N GLU A 9 10.31 -41.84 22.58
CA GLU A 9 10.41 -41.08 23.84
C GLU A 9 11.83 -40.49 24.05
N ASN A 10 12.86 -41.08 23.43
CA ASN A 10 14.21 -40.55 23.50
C ASN A 10 14.35 -39.25 22.69
N ASP A 11 13.63 -39.10 21.58
CA ASP A 11 13.63 -37.87 20.77
C ASP A 11 12.96 -36.69 21.50
N LEU A 12 12.15 -36.98 22.53
CA LEU A 12 11.57 -35.97 23.41
C LEU A 12 12.60 -35.42 24.42
N ARG A 13 13.70 -36.14 24.66
CA ARG A 13 14.77 -35.71 25.58
C ARG A 13 15.65 -34.70 24.87
N GLY A 14 15.67 -33.47 25.39
CA GLY A 14 16.32 -32.33 24.75
C GLY A 14 15.32 -31.18 24.59
N PRO A 15 14.30 -31.32 23.71
CA PRO A 15 13.23 -30.32 23.59
C PRO A 15 12.42 -30.15 24.88
N LEU A 16 12.21 -31.23 25.64
CA LEU A 16 11.55 -31.22 26.95
C LEU A 16 12.58 -31.47 28.05
N SER A 17 12.54 -30.67 29.12
CA SER A 17 13.31 -30.98 30.33
C SER A 17 12.79 -32.24 31.02
N ASP A 18 13.63 -32.96 31.76
CA ASP A 18 13.21 -34.16 32.50
C ASP A 18 12.04 -33.87 33.46
N GLN A 19 12.01 -32.67 34.05
CA GLN A 19 10.90 -32.25 34.91
C GLN A 19 9.61 -32.04 34.12
N SER A 20 9.67 -31.38 32.96
CA SER A 20 8.51 -31.18 32.08
C SER A 20 7.97 -32.52 31.56
N LEU A 21 8.85 -33.44 31.15
CA LEU A 21 8.47 -34.77 30.68
C LEU A 21 7.84 -35.62 31.79
N ARG A 22 8.39 -35.58 33.01
CA ARG A 22 7.75 -36.24 34.18
C ARG A 22 6.36 -35.68 34.46
N LYS A 23 6.21 -34.35 34.45
CA LYS A 23 4.92 -33.70 34.68
C LYS A 23 3.90 -33.98 33.57
N ALA A 24 4.35 -34.09 32.32
CA ALA A 24 3.51 -34.35 31.16
C ALA A 24 2.69 -35.65 31.29
N ARG A 25 3.26 -36.70 31.89
CA ARG A 25 2.57 -37.98 32.13
C ARG A 25 1.28 -37.80 32.95
N GLY A 26 1.23 -36.84 33.86
CA GLY A 26 0.03 -36.53 34.66
C GLY A 26 -1.08 -35.80 33.90
N TYR A 27 -0.87 -35.44 32.64
CA TYR A 27 -1.82 -34.68 31.81
C TYR A 27 -2.36 -35.51 30.63
N LEU A 28 -2.02 -36.80 30.53
CA LEU A 28 -2.44 -37.65 29.41
C LEU A 28 -3.97 -37.80 29.30
N ASP A 29 -4.66 -37.85 30.44
CA ASP A 29 -6.12 -37.94 30.50
C ASP A 29 -6.81 -36.57 30.42
N SER A 30 -6.03 -35.49 30.43
CA SER A 30 -6.51 -34.11 30.32
C SER A 30 -6.47 -33.58 28.87
N ILE A 31 -6.23 -34.46 27.90
CA ILE A 31 -6.16 -34.12 26.47
C ILE A 31 -7.55 -34.24 25.86
N HIS A 32 -7.98 -33.18 25.20
CA HIS A 32 -9.26 -33.05 24.52
C HIS A 32 -9.05 -32.73 23.04
N ASN A 33 -9.94 -33.24 22.20
CA ASN A 33 -9.95 -33.04 20.74
C ASN A 33 -8.56 -33.24 20.08
N PRO A 34 -7.87 -34.36 20.33
CA PRO A 34 -6.60 -34.65 19.66
C PRO A 34 -6.82 -34.92 18.18
N VAL A 35 -6.13 -34.18 17.33
CA VAL A 35 -6.20 -34.25 15.87
C VAL A 35 -4.81 -34.44 15.29
N ARG A 36 -4.70 -35.30 14.29
CA ARG A 36 -3.51 -35.46 13.46
C ARG A 36 -3.82 -35.05 12.03
N ALA A 37 -2.99 -34.17 11.47
CA ALA A 37 -3.03 -33.78 10.07
C ALA A 37 -1.62 -33.91 9.46
N GLY A 38 -1.37 -35.00 8.73
CA GLY A 38 -0.03 -35.31 8.19
C GLY A 38 1.00 -35.53 9.29
N GLN A 39 2.00 -34.63 9.36
CA GLN A 39 3.08 -34.61 10.37
C GLN A 39 2.81 -33.63 11.54
N ALA A 40 1.61 -33.03 11.57
CA ALA A 40 1.19 -32.11 12.62
C ALA A 40 0.18 -32.76 13.59
N LEU A 41 0.31 -32.45 14.88
CA LEU A 41 -0.62 -32.78 15.94
C LEU A 41 -1.19 -31.49 16.53
N SER A 42 -2.49 -31.49 16.82
CA SER A 42 -3.11 -30.43 17.61
C SER A 42 -4.03 -31.02 18.66
N ALA A 43 -4.11 -30.37 19.81
CA ALA A 43 -5.02 -30.78 20.88
C ALA A 43 -5.28 -29.63 21.85
N GLN A 44 -6.31 -29.77 22.66
CA GLN A 44 -6.55 -28.93 23.83
C GLN A 44 -6.13 -29.69 25.08
N VAL A 45 -5.34 -29.08 25.95
CA VAL A 45 -4.89 -29.69 27.20
C VAL A 45 -5.43 -28.91 28.38
N ARG A 46 -6.24 -29.58 29.21
CA ARG A 46 -6.81 -28.99 30.42
C ARG A 46 -5.76 -28.94 31.53
N GLY A 47 -5.38 -27.73 31.92
CA GLY A 47 -4.62 -27.46 33.14
C GLY A 47 -5.41 -26.54 34.06
N THR A 48 -4.82 -25.41 34.45
CA THR A 48 -5.56 -24.31 35.11
C THR A 48 -6.67 -23.77 34.21
N TYR A 49 -6.35 -23.64 32.91
CA TYR A 49 -7.28 -23.26 31.85
C TYR A 49 -7.19 -24.30 30.73
N MET A 50 -7.99 -24.11 29.67
CA MET A 50 -7.81 -24.87 28.44
C MET A 50 -6.69 -24.26 27.62
N TYR A 51 -5.64 -25.03 27.36
CA TYR A 51 -4.50 -24.58 26.55
C TYR A 51 -4.52 -25.25 25.18
N GLN A 52 -4.36 -24.46 24.12
CA GLN A 52 -4.21 -24.97 22.76
C GLN A 52 -2.75 -25.38 22.56
N VAL A 53 -2.53 -26.60 22.07
CA VAL A 53 -1.22 -27.17 21.78
C VAL A 53 -1.17 -27.53 20.30
N GLU A 54 -0.09 -27.12 19.64
CA GLU A 54 0.20 -27.50 18.26
C GLU A 54 1.64 -27.95 18.16
N VAL A 55 1.85 -29.06 17.45
CA VAL A 55 3.16 -29.71 17.30
C VAL A 55 3.33 -30.12 15.85
N GLU A 56 4.51 -29.90 15.30
CA GLU A 56 4.93 -30.37 13.98
C GLU A 56 6.23 -31.15 14.13
N VAL A 57 6.26 -32.37 13.58
CA VAL A 57 7.46 -33.22 13.58
C VAL A 57 8.01 -33.30 12.17
N SER A 58 9.23 -32.82 11.99
CA SER A 58 9.90 -32.81 10.69
C SER A 58 11.28 -33.47 10.81
N PRO A 59 11.95 -33.77 9.68
CA PRO A 59 13.34 -34.23 9.71
C PRO A 59 14.30 -33.31 10.48
N GLY A 60 13.98 -32.01 10.56
CA GLY A 60 14.73 -30.99 11.31
C GLY A 60 14.43 -30.94 12.81
N GLY A 61 13.50 -31.76 13.32
CA GLY A 61 13.17 -31.87 14.74
C GLY A 61 11.70 -31.59 15.05
N ILE A 62 11.41 -31.41 16.34
CA ILE A 62 10.06 -31.13 16.86
C ILE A 62 9.90 -29.62 17.02
N ARG A 63 8.91 -29.04 16.36
CA ARG A 63 8.44 -27.66 16.63
C ARG A 63 7.13 -27.71 17.36
N ALA A 64 6.97 -26.90 18.39
CA ALA A 64 5.73 -26.88 19.15
C ALA A 64 5.44 -25.51 19.73
N GLN A 65 4.15 -25.19 19.80
CA GLN A 65 3.65 -24.04 20.54
C GLN A 65 2.54 -24.48 21.50
N CYS A 66 2.41 -23.74 22.60
CA CYS A 66 1.34 -23.92 23.55
C CYS A 66 0.90 -22.56 24.06
N SER A 67 -0.41 -22.32 24.15
CA SER A 67 -0.97 -21.06 24.67
C SER A 67 -0.78 -20.86 26.18
N CYS A 68 0.01 -21.69 26.86
CA CYS A 68 0.26 -21.57 28.29
C CYS A 68 1.38 -20.56 28.59
N PRO A 69 1.35 -19.86 29.74
CA PRO A 69 2.32 -18.81 30.06
C PRO A 69 3.70 -19.35 30.49
N TYR A 70 4.09 -20.54 30.04
CA TYR A 70 5.34 -21.18 30.42
C TYR A 70 6.51 -20.58 29.63
N THR A 71 7.51 -20.04 30.34
CA THR A 71 8.68 -19.37 29.75
C THR A 71 10.02 -19.90 30.25
N TRP A 72 10.04 -21.04 30.97
CA TRP A 72 11.21 -21.55 31.70
C TRP A 72 12.19 -22.38 30.83
N GLY A 73 12.21 -22.16 29.52
CA GLY A 73 13.04 -22.89 28.57
C GLY A 73 12.51 -24.30 28.21
N GLY A 74 12.77 -24.70 26.97
CA GLY A 74 12.23 -25.93 26.38
C GLY A 74 10.70 -25.92 26.25
N TYR A 75 10.12 -27.02 25.81
CA TYR A 75 8.67 -27.16 25.71
C TYR A 75 8.01 -27.42 27.06
N CYS A 76 6.79 -26.94 27.19
CA CYS A 76 6.02 -27.12 28.42
C CYS A 76 5.49 -28.56 28.56
N LYS A 77 5.04 -28.91 29.77
CA LYS A 77 4.41 -30.21 30.05
C LYS A 77 3.18 -30.52 29.19
N HIS A 78 2.46 -29.53 28.67
CA HIS A 78 1.29 -29.76 27.81
C HIS A 78 1.70 -30.27 26.42
N VAL A 79 2.73 -29.66 25.82
CA VAL A 79 3.36 -30.16 24.58
C VAL A 79 3.85 -31.60 24.80
N GLY A 80 4.54 -31.83 25.91
CA GLY A 80 4.98 -33.18 26.28
C GLY A 80 3.84 -34.18 26.42
N ALA A 81 2.68 -33.76 26.95
CA ALA A 81 1.53 -34.63 27.12
C ALA A 81 0.94 -35.05 25.77
N VAL A 82 0.81 -34.13 24.81
CA VAL A 82 0.33 -34.43 23.45
C VAL A 82 1.29 -35.39 22.74
N LEU A 83 2.59 -35.13 22.80
CA LEU A 83 3.62 -35.99 22.21
C LEU A 83 3.64 -37.40 22.82
N LEU A 84 3.58 -37.51 24.16
CA LEU A 84 3.51 -38.80 24.85
C LEU A 84 2.20 -39.54 24.52
N ARG A 85 1.07 -38.83 24.42
CA ARG A 85 -0.21 -39.43 24.04
C ARG A 85 -0.16 -39.99 22.63
N TRP A 86 0.48 -39.28 21.70
CA TRP A 86 0.73 -39.78 20.35
C TRP A 86 1.54 -41.07 20.37
N LEU A 87 2.65 -41.12 21.12
CA LEU A 87 3.50 -42.31 21.21
C LEU A 87 2.78 -43.52 21.83
N GLN A 88 1.91 -43.30 22.81
CA GLN A 88 1.21 -44.37 23.53
C GLN A 88 -0.03 -44.87 22.79
N THR A 89 -0.79 -43.96 22.19
CA THR A 89 -2.08 -44.29 21.56
C THR A 89 -2.30 -43.38 20.35
N PRO A 90 -1.60 -43.63 19.22
CA PRO A 90 -1.78 -42.86 17.98
C PRO A 90 -3.23 -42.83 17.51
N GLY A 91 -3.95 -43.94 17.69
CA GLY A 91 -5.37 -44.08 17.30
C GLY A 91 -6.35 -43.22 18.11
N ALA A 92 -5.91 -42.56 19.18
CA ALA A 92 -6.73 -41.59 19.90
C ALA A 92 -6.89 -40.26 19.14
N PHE A 93 -6.04 -39.99 18.14
CA PHE A 93 -6.07 -38.77 17.35
C PHE A 93 -6.99 -38.94 16.14
N ALA A 94 -7.96 -38.04 15.99
CA ALA A 94 -8.77 -37.98 14.78
C ALA A 94 -7.87 -37.60 13.60
N VAL A 95 -7.95 -38.37 12.50
CA VAL A 95 -7.16 -38.10 11.29
C VAL A 95 -7.92 -37.10 10.44
N GLU A 96 -7.33 -35.93 10.24
CA GLU A 96 -7.80 -34.92 9.31
C GLU A 96 -6.90 -34.86 8.08
N ALA A 97 -7.47 -34.44 6.95
CA ALA A 97 -6.68 -34.17 5.76
C ALA A 97 -5.67 -33.04 6.07
N PRO A 98 -4.41 -33.16 5.65
CA PRO A 98 -3.49 -32.04 5.72
C PRO A 98 -4.08 -30.84 4.96
N ALA A 99 -3.85 -29.63 5.44
CA ALA A 99 -4.26 -28.44 4.71
C ALA A 99 -3.62 -28.49 3.32
N ALA A 100 -4.44 -28.35 2.28
CA ALA A 100 -3.96 -28.36 0.91
C ALA A 100 -2.95 -27.22 0.71
N ALA A 101 -1.83 -27.51 0.05
CA ALA A 101 -0.96 -26.46 -0.44
C ALA A 101 -1.74 -25.62 -1.46
N LEU A 102 -1.65 -24.30 -1.34
CA LEU A 102 -2.29 -23.42 -2.32
C LEU A 102 -1.55 -23.54 -3.66
N PRO A 103 -2.26 -23.55 -4.80
CA PRO A 103 -1.61 -23.58 -6.11
C PRO A 103 -0.57 -22.46 -6.24
N GLY A 104 0.67 -22.83 -6.61
CA GLY A 104 1.77 -21.86 -6.77
C GLY A 104 2.44 -21.39 -5.46
N PHE A 105 1.99 -21.85 -4.28
CA PHE A 105 2.62 -21.53 -3.01
C PHE A 105 3.42 -22.73 -2.48
N PRO A 106 4.72 -22.59 -2.20
CA PRO A 106 5.60 -23.71 -1.87
C PRO A 106 5.42 -24.28 -0.46
N LEU A 107 4.58 -23.66 0.38
CA LEU A 107 4.34 -24.04 1.77
C LEU A 107 2.84 -24.25 2.06
N PRO A 108 2.47 -25.06 3.07
CA PRO A 108 1.09 -25.11 3.55
C PRO A 108 0.68 -23.74 4.14
N ALA A 109 -0.31 -23.10 3.54
CA ALA A 109 -0.73 -21.74 3.89
C ALA A 109 -2.25 -21.60 3.96
N THR A 110 -2.71 -20.60 4.71
CA THR A 110 -4.12 -20.23 4.82
C THR A 110 -4.36 -18.94 4.04
N PRO A 111 -5.32 -18.91 3.10
CA PRO A 111 -5.71 -17.67 2.43
C PRO A 111 -6.18 -16.63 3.44
N VAL A 112 -5.83 -15.37 3.20
CA VAL A 112 -6.30 -14.25 4.01
C VAL A 112 -7.16 -13.35 3.13
N ALA A 113 -8.36 -13.04 3.61
CA ALA A 113 -9.23 -12.09 2.93
C ALA A 113 -8.63 -10.67 2.98
N PRO A 114 -8.84 -9.84 1.94
CA PRO A 114 -8.42 -8.45 2.01
C PRO A 114 -9.07 -7.77 3.21
N PRO A 115 -8.32 -6.92 3.94
CA PRO A 115 -8.90 -6.16 5.04
C PRO A 115 -10.05 -5.30 4.49
N PRO A 116 -11.14 -5.12 5.25
CA PRO A 116 -12.25 -4.30 4.80
C PRO A 116 -11.75 -2.89 4.48
N THR A 117 -12.10 -2.38 3.30
CA THR A 117 -11.87 -0.97 2.95
C THR A 117 -12.56 -0.11 3.99
N ARG A 118 -11.78 0.53 4.87
CA ARG A 118 -12.32 1.42 5.89
C ARG A 118 -12.96 2.62 5.18
N ARG A 119 -14.29 2.68 5.15
CA ARG A 119 -15.01 3.91 4.86
C ARG A 119 -14.98 4.75 6.13
N PRO A 120 -14.39 5.96 6.13
CA PRO A 120 -14.43 6.80 7.31
C PRO A 120 -15.88 7.22 7.57
N ASP A 121 -16.33 7.13 8.83
CA ASP A 121 -17.70 7.48 9.24
C ASP A 121 -18.04 8.95 8.94
N GLN A 122 -17.01 9.79 8.83
CA GLN A 122 -17.12 11.19 8.46
C GLN A 122 -16.10 11.49 7.36
N PRO A 123 -16.45 12.32 6.36
CA PRO A 123 -15.50 12.76 5.35
C PRO A 123 -14.32 13.50 6.02
N PRO A 124 -13.10 13.41 5.46
CA PRO A 124 -11.97 14.21 5.94
C PRO A 124 -12.32 15.70 5.99
N ALA A 125 -11.80 16.42 6.98
CA ALA A 125 -12.15 17.83 7.21
C ALA A 125 -11.97 18.73 5.97
N TRP A 126 -10.97 18.44 5.13
CA TRP A 126 -10.74 19.18 3.88
C TRP A 126 -11.80 18.96 2.79
N LEU A 127 -12.58 17.88 2.87
CA LEU A 127 -13.71 17.59 1.97
C LEU A 127 -15.04 18.15 2.53
N ALA A 128 -15.17 18.15 3.87
CA ALA A 128 -16.36 18.65 4.56
C ALA A 128 -16.42 20.19 4.61
N ASP A 129 -15.28 20.84 4.84
CA ASP A 129 -15.19 22.29 4.95
C ASP A 129 -15.15 22.94 3.56
N ARG A 130 -15.70 24.15 3.40
CA ARG A 130 -15.50 24.92 2.17
C ARG A 130 -14.09 25.53 2.15
N PHE A 131 -13.56 25.78 0.96
CA PHE A 131 -12.23 26.39 0.81
C PHE A 131 -12.12 27.77 1.49
N GLU A 132 -13.16 28.59 1.37
CA GLU A 132 -13.24 29.92 2.00
C GLU A 132 -13.22 29.82 3.54
N GLU A 133 -13.95 28.85 4.11
CA GLU A 133 -13.98 28.61 5.55
C GLU A 133 -12.61 28.17 6.08
N ARG A 134 -11.89 27.33 5.31
CA ARG A 134 -10.50 26.96 5.64
C ARG A 134 -9.58 28.18 5.61
N GLN A 135 -9.66 29.01 4.56
CA GLN A 135 -8.87 30.23 4.48
C GLN A 135 -9.14 31.17 5.66
N GLN A 136 -10.41 31.35 6.03
CA GLN A 136 -10.78 32.18 7.17
C GLN A 136 -10.24 31.62 8.48
N ARG A 137 -10.33 30.29 8.69
CA ARG A 137 -9.76 29.61 9.86
C ARG A 137 -8.25 29.78 9.94
N ASP A 138 -7.54 29.59 8.82
CA ASP A 138 -6.09 29.74 8.76
C ASP A 138 -5.66 31.18 9.03
N ARG A 139 -6.44 32.17 8.57
CA ARG A 139 -6.23 33.59 8.87
C ARG A 139 -6.46 33.91 10.35
N GLN A 140 -7.51 33.36 10.95
CA GLN A 140 -7.78 33.50 12.38
C GLN A 140 -6.68 32.86 13.23
N GLN A 141 -6.20 31.68 12.82
CA GLN A 141 -5.12 30.97 13.49
C GLN A 141 -3.81 31.76 13.42
N LEU A 142 -3.48 32.35 12.27
CA LEU A 142 -2.32 33.24 12.14
C LEU A 142 -2.45 34.47 13.05
N ALA A 143 -3.64 35.09 13.11
CA ALA A 143 -3.90 36.21 14.02
C ALA A 143 -3.63 35.83 15.49
N GLN A 144 -4.09 34.65 15.91
CA GLN A 144 -3.85 34.14 17.27
C GLN A 144 -2.37 33.92 17.53
N TRP A 145 -1.62 33.34 16.61
CA TRP A 145 -0.17 33.16 16.77
C TRP A 145 0.58 34.49 16.85
N LEU A 146 0.23 35.46 15.99
CA LEU A 146 0.80 36.82 16.04
C LEU A 146 0.49 37.51 17.37
N ASP A 147 -0.68 37.25 17.97
CA ASP A 147 -1.03 37.79 19.29
C ASP A 147 -0.22 37.16 20.43
N HIS A 148 0.50 36.05 20.23
CA HIS A 148 1.45 35.54 21.22
C HIS A 148 2.84 36.18 21.12
N ILE A 149 3.14 36.88 20.03
CA ILE A 149 4.42 37.57 19.82
C ILE A 149 4.43 38.92 20.56
N THR A 150 5.58 39.37 21.04
CA THR A 150 5.67 40.66 21.75
C THR A 150 5.46 41.84 20.79
N ILE A 151 4.93 42.96 21.28
CA ILE A 151 4.76 44.18 20.46
C ILE A 151 6.12 44.66 19.91
N GLN A 152 7.20 44.48 20.67
CA GLN A 152 8.54 44.86 20.26
C GLN A 152 9.01 44.03 19.06
N ASP A 153 8.80 42.72 19.09
CA ASP A 153 9.21 41.83 18.00
C ASP A 153 8.35 42.04 16.75
N LEU A 154 7.04 42.26 16.91
CA LEU A 154 6.16 42.64 15.79
C LEU A 154 6.61 43.95 15.11
N ARG A 155 7.06 44.94 15.90
CA ARG A 155 7.63 46.18 15.35
C ARG A 155 9.00 45.99 14.72
N SER A 156 9.82 45.10 15.28
CA SER A 156 11.11 44.72 14.70
C SER A 156 10.91 44.08 13.33
N MET A 157 9.99 43.12 13.24
CA MET A 157 9.58 42.48 11.99
C MET A 157 9.11 43.50 10.95
N ALA A 158 8.19 44.39 11.34
CA ALA A 158 7.73 45.46 10.46
C ALA A 158 8.86 46.37 9.97
N LYS A 159 9.81 46.72 10.85
CA LYS A 159 10.97 47.53 10.46
C LYS A 159 11.85 46.82 9.44
N GLN A 160 12.10 45.51 9.60
CA GLN A 160 12.89 44.72 8.65
C GLN A 160 12.19 44.59 7.30
N ARG A 161 10.86 44.59 7.30
CA ARG A 161 10.02 44.48 6.11
C ARG A 161 9.65 45.82 5.48
N GLY A 162 9.95 46.93 6.16
CA GLY A 162 9.59 48.27 5.70
C GLY A 162 8.12 48.62 5.89
N TRP A 163 7.38 47.88 6.71
CA TRP A 163 5.96 48.14 6.99
C TRP A 163 5.79 49.32 7.96
N THR A 164 4.78 50.17 7.70
CA THR A 164 4.47 51.30 8.57
C THR A 164 3.32 50.97 9.53
N LEU A 165 3.66 50.61 10.77
CA LEU A 165 2.67 50.31 11.81
C LEU A 165 2.30 51.54 12.64
N ARG A 166 0.99 51.76 12.86
CA ARG A 166 0.43 52.84 13.71
C ARG A 166 -0.23 52.27 14.97
N GLY A 167 -0.44 53.14 15.96
CA GLY A 167 -1.11 52.78 17.21
C GLY A 167 -0.19 52.15 18.26
N SER A 168 -0.69 52.03 19.50
CA SER A 168 0.03 51.47 20.65
C SER A 168 -0.62 50.19 21.20
N ARG A 169 -1.86 49.88 20.79
CA ARG A 169 -2.60 48.70 21.24
C ARG A 169 -2.13 47.46 20.47
N LYS A 170 -1.89 46.35 21.18
CA LYS A 170 -1.42 45.09 20.58
C LYS A 170 -2.32 44.59 19.45
N ALA A 171 -3.62 44.54 19.69
CA ALA A 171 -4.60 44.08 18.70
C ALA A 171 -4.57 44.90 17.39
N GLU A 172 -4.33 46.22 17.49
CA GLU A 172 -4.22 47.11 16.31
C GLU A 172 -2.95 46.83 15.52
N VAL A 173 -1.84 46.58 16.23
CA VAL A 173 -0.55 46.20 15.64
C VAL A 173 -0.65 44.82 14.97
N VAL A 174 -1.24 43.83 15.64
CA VAL A 174 -1.45 42.47 15.09
C VAL A 174 -2.32 42.52 13.83
N GLY A 175 -3.41 43.29 13.84
CA GLY A 175 -4.27 43.45 12.66
C GLY A 175 -3.56 44.06 11.46
N GLN A 176 -2.70 45.07 11.68
CA GLN A 176 -1.86 45.66 10.63
C GLN A 176 -0.81 44.67 10.12
N VAL A 177 -0.08 43.97 11.01
CA VAL A 177 0.90 42.94 10.61
C VAL A 177 0.23 41.83 9.81
N LEU A 178 -0.95 41.36 10.21
CA LEU A 178 -1.69 40.33 9.48
C LEU A 178 -2.08 40.78 8.07
N ALA A 179 -2.37 42.06 7.85
CA ALA A 179 -2.69 42.59 6.53
C ALA A 179 -1.45 42.63 5.62
N GLU A 180 -0.30 43.04 6.16
CA GLU A 180 0.95 43.16 5.41
C GLU A 180 1.62 41.79 5.16
N ILE A 181 1.65 40.90 6.16
CA ILE A 181 2.33 39.58 6.07
C ILE A 181 1.66 38.62 5.08
N ASP A 182 0.37 38.83 4.77
CA ASP A 182 -0.39 38.04 3.80
C ASP A 182 -0.31 38.61 2.37
N ASP A 183 0.43 39.69 2.16
CA ASP A 183 0.65 40.27 0.83
C ASP A 183 1.63 39.43 -0.01
N ALA A 184 1.16 38.91 -1.15
CA ALA A 184 1.92 37.99 -1.98
C ALA A 184 3.15 38.63 -2.64
N ASP A 185 3.06 39.91 -3.02
CA ASP A 185 4.17 40.62 -3.66
C ASP A 185 5.29 40.89 -2.65
N ASP A 186 4.92 41.26 -1.43
CA ASP A 186 5.84 41.47 -0.32
C ASP A 186 6.55 40.18 0.10
N LEU A 187 5.84 39.07 0.19
CA LEU A 187 6.42 37.75 0.47
C LEU A 187 7.42 37.34 -0.62
N ARG A 188 7.08 37.53 -1.91
CA ARG A 188 8.00 37.25 -3.01
C ARG A 188 9.28 38.10 -2.93
N ARG A 189 9.17 39.40 -2.63
CA ARG A 189 10.34 40.27 -2.43
C ARG A 189 11.20 39.82 -1.25
N ALA A 190 10.59 39.41 -0.14
CA ALA A 190 11.30 38.86 1.02
C ALA A 190 12.17 37.67 0.63
N ILE A 191 11.53 36.71 -0.04
CA ILE A 191 12.11 35.41 -0.38
C ILE A 191 13.23 35.59 -1.41
N ALA A 192 13.03 36.47 -2.40
CA ALA A 192 14.08 36.80 -3.38
C ALA A 192 15.29 37.50 -2.74
N GLY A 193 15.12 38.16 -1.59
CA GLY A 193 16.19 38.80 -0.83
C GLY A 193 16.97 37.85 0.09
N LEU A 194 16.53 36.59 0.25
CA LEU A 194 17.22 35.62 1.09
C LEU A 194 18.54 35.17 0.45
N ASP A 195 19.56 35.00 1.28
CA ASP A 195 20.75 34.28 0.84
C ASP A 195 20.47 32.79 0.64
N ARG A 196 21.39 32.11 -0.05
CA ARG A 196 21.26 30.70 -0.39
C ARG A 196 20.98 29.82 0.83
N GLU A 197 21.64 30.06 1.96
CA GLU A 197 21.52 29.21 3.15
C GLU A 197 20.18 29.41 3.86
N HIS A 198 19.71 30.65 4.01
CA HIS A 198 18.36 30.92 4.53
C HIS A 198 17.27 30.35 3.62
N GLY A 199 17.47 30.43 2.30
CA GLY A 199 16.58 29.80 1.32
C GLY A 199 16.54 28.27 1.45
N GLN A 200 17.65 27.60 1.77
CA GLN A 200 17.67 26.15 2.04
C GLN A 200 16.88 25.79 3.31
N VAL A 201 17.06 26.56 4.38
CA VAL A 201 16.34 26.34 5.64
C VAL A 201 14.84 26.60 5.47
N LEU A 202 14.44 27.65 4.75
CA LEU A 202 13.04 27.92 4.46
C LEU A 202 12.39 26.76 3.69
N ARG A 203 13.08 26.19 2.69
CA ARG A 203 12.61 24.99 1.97
C ARG A 203 12.46 23.79 2.88
N ALA A 204 13.44 23.54 3.76
CA ALA A 204 13.38 22.44 4.72
C ALA A 204 12.17 22.58 5.66
N LEU A 205 11.90 23.79 6.16
CA LEU A 205 10.73 24.06 7.00
C LEU A 205 9.41 23.82 6.25
N LEU A 206 9.32 24.18 4.96
CA LEU A 206 8.12 23.93 4.16
C LEU A 206 7.86 22.43 3.94
N VAL A 207 8.90 21.66 3.67
CA VAL A 207 8.79 20.21 3.45
C VAL A 207 8.38 19.49 4.75
N LEU A 208 8.92 19.91 5.89
CA LEU A 208 8.61 19.32 7.19
C LEU A 208 7.23 19.75 7.72
N GLY A 209 6.68 20.85 7.20
CA GLY A 209 5.37 21.36 7.61
C GLY A 209 5.42 22.01 8.99
N ASP A 210 4.28 21.99 9.68
CA ASP A 210 4.10 22.70 10.95
C ASP A 210 3.82 21.79 12.15
N ASP A 211 4.17 20.50 12.05
CA ASP A 211 3.95 19.49 13.11
C ASP A 211 5.28 18.95 13.67
N GLN A 212 5.48 19.15 14.99
CA GLN A 212 6.58 18.65 15.82
C GLN A 212 7.95 18.53 15.15
N VAL A 213 8.36 19.58 14.42
CA VAL A 213 9.62 19.59 13.68
C VAL A 213 10.80 19.75 14.64
N ARG A 214 11.81 18.88 14.53
CA ARG A 214 13.05 18.99 15.33
C ARG A 214 14.16 19.70 14.55
N PRO A 215 15.05 20.46 15.23
CA PRO A 215 16.18 21.13 14.57
C PRO A 215 17.05 20.18 13.72
N GLU A 216 17.24 18.96 14.20
CA GLU A 216 18.03 17.91 13.54
C GLU A 216 17.45 17.51 12.18
N ASP A 217 16.12 17.45 12.06
CA ASP A 217 15.43 17.07 10.84
C ASP A 217 15.53 18.20 9.79
N VAL A 218 15.41 19.46 10.24
CA VAL A 218 15.64 20.64 9.39
C VAL A 218 17.07 20.68 8.88
N ALA A 219 18.05 20.48 9.76
CA ALA A 219 19.46 20.46 9.39
C ALA A 219 19.77 19.34 8.40
N ARG A 220 19.17 18.15 8.58
CA ARG A 220 19.34 17.01 7.68
C ARG A 220 18.80 17.32 6.28
N LEU A 221 17.59 17.87 6.16
CA LEU A 221 17.02 18.22 4.87
C LEU A 221 17.76 19.39 4.21
N ALA A 222 18.07 20.45 4.95
CA ALA A 222 18.80 21.60 4.42
C ALA A 222 20.14 21.17 3.78
N LYS A 223 20.85 20.23 4.44
CA LYS A 223 22.11 19.65 3.94
C LYS A 223 21.99 18.94 2.59
N MET A 224 20.81 18.44 2.22
CA MET A 224 20.60 17.82 0.91
C MET A 224 20.82 18.81 -0.25
N TRP A 225 20.62 20.11 -0.01
CA TRP A 225 20.79 21.17 -1.01
C TRP A 225 22.09 21.98 -0.82
N GLY A 226 22.97 21.50 0.06
CA GLY A 226 24.23 22.12 0.45
C GLY A 226 24.31 22.34 1.96
N GLU A 227 25.51 22.25 2.51
CA GLU A 227 25.72 22.41 3.96
C GLU A 227 25.69 23.89 4.36
N PRO A 228 24.74 24.34 5.21
CA PRO A 228 24.71 25.70 5.72
C PRO A 228 25.87 25.91 6.72
N LYS A 229 26.69 26.94 6.51
CA LYS A 229 27.93 27.17 7.29
C LYS A 229 28.00 28.54 7.96
N ARG A 230 27.19 29.50 7.54
CA ARG A 230 27.20 30.87 8.07
C ARG A 230 26.90 30.95 9.57
N HIS A 231 26.01 30.10 10.07
CA HIS A 231 25.66 30.02 11.48
C HIS A 231 25.88 28.60 12.02
N LYS A 232 26.35 28.52 13.27
CA LYS A 232 26.65 27.25 13.94
C LYS A 232 25.40 26.42 14.23
N GLN A 233 24.28 27.09 14.50
CA GLN A 233 23.02 26.49 14.93
C GLN A 233 21.94 26.75 13.88
N ILE A 234 21.17 25.73 13.54
CA ILE A 234 20.12 25.81 12.50
C ILE A 234 18.97 26.72 12.94
N GLU A 235 18.74 26.78 14.25
CA GLU A 235 17.78 27.62 14.95
C GLU A 235 18.04 29.11 14.66
N THR A 236 19.31 29.50 14.46
CA THR A 236 19.64 30.90 14.11
C THR A 236 19.07 31.28 12.74
N TYR A 237 19.14 30.41 11.74
CA TYR A 237 18.51 30.66 10.45
C TYR A 237 16.99 30.75 10.60
N SER A 238 16.40 29.84 11.39
CA SER A 238 14.97 29.85 11.66
C SER A 238 14.51 31.13 12.37
N LEU A 239 15.31 31.67 13.29
CA LEU A 239 15.03 32.94 13.96
C LEU A 239 15.08 34.11 12.98
N HIS A 240 16.08 34.16 12.10
CA HIS A 240 16.14 35.22 11.07
C HIS A 240 14.96 35.14 10.09
N LEU A 241 14.53 33.94 9.69
CA LEU A 241 13.31 33.76 8.91
C LEU A 241 12.07 34.22 9.70
N GLY A 242 12.07 34.01 11.02
CA GLY A 242 11.08 34.54 11.95
C GLY A 242 11.03 36.06 11.99
N ASP A 243 12.19 36.70 12.10
CA ASP A 243 12.34 38.16 12.10
C ASP A 243 11.86 38.80 10.80
N GLN A 244 11.94 38.09 9.68
CA GLN A 244 11.38 38.52 8.39
C GLN A 244 9.90 38.16 8.19
N GLY A 245 9.24 37.53 9.17
CA GLY A 245 7.85 37.09 9.04
C GLY A 245 7.63 35.99 8.00
N LEU A 246 8.68 35.25 7.62
CA LEU A 246 8.60 34.10 6.70
C LEU A 246 8.37 32.78 7.43
N ALA A 247 8.66 32.75 8.72
CA ALA A 247 8.34 31.67 9.65
C ALA A 247 7.86 32.27 10.96
N LEU A 248 7.28 31.46 11.85
CA LEU A 248 6.99 31.83 13.23
C LEU A 248 7.74 30.91 14.18
N SER A 249 8.19 31.44 15.31
CA SER A 249 8.78 30.63 16.39
C SER A 249 7.76 29.62 16.90
N TRP A 250 8.18 28.38 17.19
CA TRP A 250 7.31 27.37 17.80
C TRP A 250 6.73 27.79 19.15
N SER A 251 7.39 28.74 19.84
CA SER A 251 6.90 29.30 21.11
C SER A 251 5.49 29.91 21.03
N VAL A 252 4.97 30.21 19.83
CA VAL A 252 3.57 30.67 19.64
C VAL A 252 2.55 29.53 19.68
N LYS A 253 2.98 28.27 19.50
CA LYS A 253 2.14 27.06 19.58
C LYS A 253 2.27 26.38 20.95
N SER A 254 3.48 26.34 21.51
CA SER A 254 3.76 25.65 22.76
C SER A 254 5.00 26.23 23.45
N SER A 255 5.01 26.26 24.78
CA SER A 255 6.19 26.62 25.59
C SER A 255 7.17 25.46 25.78
N ASP A 256 7.03 24.37 25.02
CA ASP A 256 7.88 23.19 25.12
C ASP A 256 9.32 23.52 24.69
N PRO A 257 10.32 23.38 25.58
CA PRO A 257 11.70 23.73 25.29
C PRO A 257 12.38 22.80 24.27
N TYR A 258 11.78 21.65 23.93
CA TYR A 258 12.34 20.69 22.96
C TYR A 258 12.14 21.13 21.50
N PHE A 259 11.23 22.06 21.24
CA PHE A 259 10.91 22.55 19.89
C PHE A 259 11.33 24.02 19.76
N GLN A 260 12.61 24.25 19.46
CA GLN A 260 13.19 25.60 19.33
C GLN A 260 13.28 26.08 17.88
N ILE A 261 12.82 25.27 16.92
CA ILE A 261 12.80 25.64 15.51
C ILE A 261 11.45 26.24 15.15
N GLY A 262 11.44 27.28 14.32
CA GLY A 262 10.21 27.85 13.79
C GLY A 262 9.54 26.95 12.75
N PHE A 263 8.34 27.34 12.35
CA PHE A 263 7.54 26.69 11.31
C PHE A 263 6.99 27.73 10.35
N VAL A 264 6.60 27.31 9.15
CA VAL A 264 5.91 28.19 8.18
C VAL A 264 4.39 28.03 8.34
N PRO A 265 3.65 29.08 8.70
CA PRO A 265 2.19 29.04 8.72
C PRO A 265 1.59 28.57 7.37
N PRO A 266 0.59 27.68 7.36
CA PRO A 266 -0.01 27.16 6.12
C PRO A 266 -0.57 28.24 5.17
N ILE A 267 -1.06 29.35 5.72
CA ILE A 267 -1.50 30.51 4.92
C ILE A 267 -0.36 31.17 4.15
N LEU A 268 0.83 31.31 4.77
CA LEU A 268 2.01 31.87 4.12
C LEU A 268 2.60 30.88 3.10
N ALA A 269 2.70 29.59 3.48
CA ALA A 269 3.20 28.55 2.59
C ALA A 269 2.46 28.49 1.24
N ARG A 270 1.13 28.69 1.24
CA ARG A 270 0.30 28.73 0.01
C ARG A 270 0.51 29.99 -0.84
N ARG A 271 1.08 31.05 -0.28
CA ARG A 271 1.35 32.32 -0.96
C ARG A 271 2.79 32.44 -1.46
N PHE A 272 3.69 31.61 -0.94
CA PHE A 272 5.08 31.59 -1.37
C PHE A 272 5.21 31.24 -2.86
N PRO A 273 6.25 31.75 -3.54
CA PRO A 273 6.62 31.23 -4.85
C PRO A 273 6.96 29.73 -4.74
N PRO A 274 7.00 28.99 -5.86
CA PRO A 274 7.32 27.56 -5.88
C PRO A 274 8.78 27.30 -5.47
N LEU A 275 9.04 27.36 -4.17
CA LEU A 275 10.39 27.32 -3.58
C LEU A 275 11.16 26.03 -3.85
N LEU A 276 10.45 24.94 -4.18
CA LEU A 276 11.04 23.64 -4.43
C LEU A 276 11.35 23.40 -5.92
N GLU A 277 10.94 24.29 -6.83
CA GLU A 277 11.07 24.10 -8.28
C GLU A 277 12.52 23.92 -8.74
N ASP A 278 13.46 24.66 -8.15
CA ASP A 278 14.88 24.61 -8.53
C ASP A 278 15.67 23.46 -7.87
N VAL A 279 15.07 22.74 -6.93
CA VAL A 279 15.79 21.77 -6.07
C VAL A 279 15.18 20.37 -6.06
N VAL A 280 13.92 20.25 -6.46
CA VAL A 280 13.33 18.99 -6.87
C VAL A 280 13.67 18.87 -8.35
N PRO A 281 14.37 17.82 -8.78
CA PRO A 281 14.60 17.60 -10.20
C PRO A 281 13.27 17.72 -10.92
N ALA A 282 13.15 18.70 -11.82
CA ALA A 282 12.11 18.61 -12.82
C ALA A 282 12.34 17.26 -13.52
N SER A 283 11.29 16.54 -13.85
CA SER A 283 11.34 15.25 -14.56
C SER A 283 12.29 15.21 -15.78
N CYS A 284 12.69 16.37 -16.30
CA CYS A 284 13.71 16.58 -17.32
C CYS A 284 15.15 16.15 -16.93
N ASP A 285 15.47 15.99 -15.64
CA ASP A 285 16.80 15.61 -15.14
C ASP A 285 16.92 14.12 -14.75
N LEU A 286 15.87 13.33 -14.97
CA LEU A 286 15.97 11.86 -14.91
C LEU A 286 16.84 11.38 -16.08
N PRO A 287 17.69 10.35 -15.89
CA PRO A 287 18.49 9.80 -16.98
C PRO A 287 17.60 9.50 -18.19
N ASP A 288 18.07 9.96 -19.35
CA ASP A 288 17.40 10.03 -20.66
C ASP A 288 17.16 8.64 -21.27
N ASP A 289 16.54 7.74 -20.51
CA ASP A 289 16.10 6.44 -20.98
C ASP A 289 14.73 6.60 -21.63
N SER A 290 14.78 7.12 -22.87
CA SER A 290 13.80 6.92 -23.95
C SER A 290 12.31 7.09 -23.61
N VAL A 291 11.74 8.20 -24.07
CA VAL A 291 10.60 8.32 -25.01
C VAL A 291 10.06 9.74 -24.87
N ALA A 292 9.87 10.41 -26.01
CA ALA A 292 9.38 11.77 -26.21
C ALA A 292 8.17 12.16 -25.33
N SER A 293 8.43 12.50 -24.08
CA SER A 293 7.43 12.89 -23.10
C SER A 293 7.72 14.34 -22.72
N GLY A 294 7.27 15.27 -23.57
CA GLY A 294 7.25 16.67 -23.19
C GLY A 294 6.42 16.78 -21.91
N LEU A 295 7.02 17.29 -20.83
CA LEU A 295 6.31 17.48 -19.58
C LEU A 295 5.26 18.58 -19.79
N GLN A 296 4.02 18.19 -20.06
CA GLN A 296 2.89 19.10 -19.94
C GLN A 296 2.53 19.20 -18.46
N LEU A 297 2.67 20.40 -17.90
CA LEU A 297 2.00 20.73 -16.65
C LEU A 297 0.51 20.46 -16.85
N ALA A 298 0.00 19.43 -16.20
CA ALA A 298 -1.41 19.10 -16.25
C ALA A 298 -2.21 20.33 -15.77
N ASP A 299 -3.33 20.63 -16.43
CA ASP A 299 -4.35 21.49 -15.84
C ASP A 299 -4.59 20.95 -14.41
N PRO A 300 -4.40 21.75 -13.35
CA PRO A 300 -4.55 21.29 -11.97
C PRO A 300 -5.93 20.67 -11.72
N SER A 301 -6.92 21.01 -12.56
CA SER A 301 -8.26 20.46 -12.55
C SER A 301 -8.37 19.11 -13.27
N ALA A 302 -7.49 18.78 -14.22
CA ALA A 302 -7.55 17.54 -14.98
C ALA A 302 -7.26 16.32 -14.10
N LEU A 303 -6.22 16.40 -13.26
CA LEU A 303 -5.93 15.34 -12.29
C LEU A 303 -7.09 15.17 -11.30
N VAL A 304 -7.63 16.27 -10.78
CA VAL A 304 -8.76 16.25 -9.85
C VAL A 304 -10.02 15.69 -10.50
N ARG A 305 -10.31 16.04 -11.77
CA ARG A 305 -11.42 15.48 -12.54
C ARG A 305 -11.22 13.99 -12.83
N ALA A 306 -10.01 13.57 -13.19
CA ALA A 306 -9.68 12.17 -13.43
C ALA A 306 -9.82 11.34 -12.15
N ALA A 307 -9.27 11.83 -11.04
CA ALA A 307 -9.43 11.24 -9.71
C ALA A 307 -10.90 11.16 -9.30
N GLY A 308 -11.67 12.24 -9.50
CA GLY A 308 -13.10 12.26 -9.22
C GLY A 308 -13.88 11.24 -10.06
N ARG A 309 -13.59 11.12 -11.36
CA ARG A 309 -14.18 10.11 -12.24
C ARG A 309 -13.82 8.69 -11.79
N LEU A 310 -12.56 8.44 -11.45
CA LEU A 310 -12.13 7.14 -10.92
C LEU A 310 -12.84 6.79 -9.62
N ILE A 311 -12.99 7.74 -8.70
CA ILE A 311 -13.73 7.53 -7.45
C ILE A 311 -15.19 7.18 -7.74
N LEU A 312 -15.86 7.92 -8.64
CA LEU A 312 -17.23 7.63 -9.03
C LEU A 312 -17.37 6.25 -9.70
N LEU A 313 -16.42 5.87 -10.56
CA LEU A 313 -16.39 4.54 -11.18
C LEU A 313 -16.21 3.43 -10.13
N LEU A 314 -15.30 3.62 -9.17
CA LEU A 314 -15.08 2.67 -8.06
C LEU A 314 -16.29 2.59 -7.10
N GLU A 315 -17.07 3.66 -6.97
CA GLU A 315 -18.31 3.67 -6.18
C GLU A 315 -19.45 2.94 -6.90
N GLN A 316 -19.57 3.13 -8.22
CA GLN A 316 -20.58 2.46 -9.05
C GLN A 316 -20.28 0.98 -9.27
N ALA A 317 -18.99 0.63 -9.40
CA ALA A 317 -18.50 -0.72 -9.63
C ALA A 317 -17.35 -1.03 -8.66
N PRO A 318 -17.66 -1.46 -7.41
CA PRO A 318 -16.64 -1.79 -6.44
C PRO A 318 -15.79 -2.96 -6.93
N LEU A 319 -14.49 -2.69 -7.16
CA LEU A 319 -13.53 -3.71 -7.56
C LEU A 319 -13.08 -4.52 -6.35
N PRO A 320 -12.93 -5.85 -6.48
CA PRO A 320 -12.38 -6.67 -5.41
C PRO A 320 -10.93 -6.28 -5.14
N LEU A 321 -10.59 -6.11 -3.87
CA LEU A 321 -9.20 -5.90 -3.48
C LEU A 321 -8.40 -7.20 -3.65
N ARG A 322 -7.14 -7.06 -4.08
CA ARG A 322 -6.17 -8.15 -4.09
C ARG A 322 -6.05 -8.71 -2.66
N PRO A 323 -6.24 -10.02 -2.46
CA PRO A 323 -5.99 -10.62 -1.17
C PRO A 323 -4.50 -10.47 -0.82
N PRO A 324 -4.17 -10.20 0.45
CA PRO A 324 -2.78 -10.20 0.90
C PRO A 324 -2.16 -11.59 0.74
N MET A 325 -0.83 -11.66 0.88
CA MET A 325 -0.10 -12.93 0.81
C MET A 325 -0.73 -13.98 1.76
N PRO A 326 -0.96 -15.22 1.29
CA PRO A 326 -1.39 -16.31 2.15
C PRO A 326 -0.44 -16.54 3.32
N ARG A 327 -0.99 -16.84 4.50
CA ARG A 327 -0.18 -17.01 5.73
C ARG A 327 0.26 -18.47 5.87
N PRO A 328 1.56 -18.79 5.73
CA PRO A 328 2.06 -20.13 5.94
C PRO A 328 1.86 -20.54 7.39
N ARG A 329 1.65 -21.84 7.60
CA ARG A 329 1.49 -22.41 8.94
C ARG A 329 2.71 -22.16 9.85
N LEU A 330 3.89 -21.96 9.26
CA LEU A 330 5.13 -21.66 9.98
C LEU A 330 5.05 -20.40 10.85
N GLU A 331 4.25 -19.39 10.51
CA GLU A 331 4.08 -18.18 11.33
C GLU A 331 3.60 -18.49 12.76
N ARG A 332 2.97 -19.65 12.96
CA ARG A 332 2.56 -20.11 14.29
C ARG A 332 3.75 -20.44 15.18
N PHE A 333 4.85 -20.92 14.62
CA PHE A 333 6.04 -21.33 15.36
C PHE A 333 7.13 -20.24 15.38
N HIS A 334 7.07 -19.28 14.45
CA HIS A 334 8.05 -18.21 14.29
C HIS A 334 7.35 -16.85 14.41
N ARG A 335 7.51 -16.22 15.56
CA ARG A 335 6.88 -14.92 15.86
C ARG A 335 7.40 -13.82 14.94
N GLU A 336 8.64 -13.95 14.51
CA GLU A 336 9.37 -13.02 13.64
C GLU A 336 8.72 -12.90 12.26
N LEU A 337 8.00 -13.94 11.81
CA LEU A 337 7.28 -13.95 10.54
C LEU A 337 5.89 -13.28 10.63
N GLN A 338 5.34 -13.12 11.84
CA GLN A 338 3.96 -12.66 12.01
C GLN A 338 3.80 -11.20 11.57
N GLY A 339 2.85 -10.97 10.65
CA GLY A 339 2.47 -9.64 10.19
C GLY A 339 3.36 -9.05 9.08
N TRP A 340 4.36 -9.81 8.61
CA TRP A 340 5.22 -9.41 7.49
C TRP A 340 4.85 -10.18 6.22
N ASP A 341 4.96 -9.52 5.06
CA ASP A 341 5.00 -10.24 3.78
C ASP A 341 6.46 -10.62 3.47
N TYR A 342 6.67 -11.72 2.76
CA TYR A 342 8.00 -12.23 2.43
C TYR A 342 7.99 -13.02 1.13
N ASP A 343 9.16 -13.26 0.53
CA ASP A 343 9.26 -14.20 -0.58
C ASP A 343 9.00 -15.64 -0.09
N PRO A 344 7.92 -16.31 -0.55
CA PRO A 344 7.56 -17.63 -0.07
C PRO A 344 8.56 -18.71 -0.52
N VAL A 345 9.30 -18.50 -1.61
CA VAL A 345 10.34 -19.43 -2.09
C VAL A 345 11.56 -19.38 -1.15
N GLU A 346 11.97 -18.18 -0.77
CA GLU A 346 13.06 -17.96 0.19
C GLU A 346 12.72 -18.55 1.54
N LEU A 347 11.50 -18.31 2.05
CA LEU A 347 11.05 -18.90 3.30
C LEU A 347 11.02 -20.43 3.24
N ALA A 348 10.54 -21.02 2.13
CA ALA A 348 10.53 -22.47 1.95
C ALA A 348 11.95 -23.06 1.85
N GLN A 349 12.92 -22.31 1.32
CA GLN A 349 14.31 -22.70 1.32
C GLN A 349 14.92 -22.66 2.72
N ALA A 350 14.73 -21.56 3.46
CA ALA A 350 15.20 -21.42 4.83
C ALA A 350 14.62 -22.50 5.76
N GLU A 351 13.36 -22.86 5.56
CA GLU A 351 12.68 -23.96 6.23
C GLU A 351 13.35 -25.32 5.93
N ARG A 352 13.63 -25.62 4.66
CA ARG A 352 14.31 -26.87 4.24
C ARG A 352 15.74 -26.97 4.76
N GLU A 353 16.44 -25.85 4.82
CA GLU A 353 17.83 -25.76 5.30
C GLU A 353 17.92 -25.70 6.83
N GLY A 354 16.78 -25.63 7.53
CA GLY A 354 16.73 -25.60 8.99
C GLY A 354 17.22 -24.28 9.60
N LEU A 355 17.25 -23.20 8.82
CA LEU A 355 17.74 -21.88 9.25
C LEU A 355 16.73 -21.13 10.14
N LEU A 356 15.46 -21.52 10.07
CA LEU A 356 14.36 -21.01 10.91
C LEU A 356 14.36 -21.61 12.33
N GLY A 357 15.51 -22.08 12.85
CA GLY A 357 15.60 -22.64 14.20
C GLY A 357 15.16 -21.67 15.32
N SER A 358 15.15 -22.11 16.57
CA SER A 358 14.87 -21.23 17.72
C SER A 358 16.06 -21.22 18.69
N PRO A 359 16.74 -20.08 18.89
CA PRO A 359 16.51 -18.81 18.17
C PRO A 359 16.91 -18.94 16.69
N PRO A 360 16.25 -18.19 15.79
CA PRO A 360 16.72 -18.08 14.41
C PRO A 360 18.15 -17.55 14.44
N GLY A 361 19.01 -18.04 13.55
CA GLY A 361 20.37 -17.54 13.45
C GLY A 361 20.35 -16.01 13.28
N PRO A 362 21.30 -15.25 13.88
CA PRO A 362 21.25 -13.79 13.92
C PRO A 362 21.24 -13.09 12.55
N ASP A 363 21.47 -13.81 11.46
CA ASP A 363 21.71 -13.27 10.11
C ASP A 363 20.91 -13.99 9.00
N LEU A 364 19.66 -14.41 9.22
CA LEU A 364 18.81 -14.87 8.11
C LEU A 364 18.11 -13.66 7.46
N PRO A 365 18.61 -13.09 6.34
CA PRO A 365 17.83 -12.13 5.59
C PRO A 365 16.63 -12.84 4.99
N LEU A 366 15.46 -12.21 5.08
CA LEU A 366 14.28 -12.55 4.29
C LEU A 366 13.86 -11.30 3.52
N THR A 367 13.57 -11.48 2.25
CA THR A 367 13.11 -10.41 1.36
C THR A 367 11.67 -10.06 1.72
N VAL A 368 11.44 -8.82 2.14
CA VAL A 368 10.09 -8.25 2.29
C VAL A 368 9.74 -7.57 0.97
N PRO A 369 8.87 -8.15 0.13
CA PRO A 369 8.49 -7.53 -1.13
C PRO A 369 7.75 -6.21 -0.88
N PRO A 370 7.84 -5.23 -1.79
CA PRO A 370 6.99 -4.06 -1.72
C PRO A 370 5.51 -4.48 -1.77
N PRO A 371 4.61 -3.76 -1.09
CA PRO A 371 3.19 -4.10 -1.09
C PRO A 371 2.66 -4.11 -2.51
N ALA A 372 2.00 -5.21 -2.88
CA ALA A 372 1.38 -5.33 -4.19
C ALA A 372 0.28 -4.25 -4.36
N PRO A 373 0.02 -3.78 -5.60
CA PRO A 373 -1.10 -2.90 -5.86
C PRO A 373 -2.42 -3.51 -5.33
N PRO A 374 -3.31 -2.68 -4.73
CA PRO A 374 -4.54 -3.16 -4.11
C PRO A 374 -5.55 -3.71 -5.13
N LEU A 375 -5.43 -3.38 -6.41
CA LEU A 375 -6.26 -3.92 -7.49
C LEU A 375 -5.61 -5.17 -8.10
N THR A 376 -6.44 -6.10 -8.59
CA THR A 376 -5.94 -7.31 -9.25
C THR A 376 -5.41 -7.00 -10.65
N ASP A 377 -4.52 -7.86 -11.18
CA ASP A 377 -3.95 -7.64 -12.52
C ASP A 377 -5.03 -7.65 -13.62
N PRO A 378 -6.08 -8.49 -13.57
CA PRO A 378 -7.23 -8.39 -14.49
C PRO A 378 -8.02 -7.08 -14.36
N ASP A 379 -8.18 -6.53 -13.15
CA ASP A 379 -8.86 -5.25 -12.94
C ASP A 379 -8.03 -4.08 -13.48
N LEU A 380 -6.71 -4.16 -13.35
CA LEU A 380 -5.77 -3.20 -13.93
C LEU A 380 -5.67 -3.33 -15.47
N ALA A 381 -5.80 -4.55 -16.00
CA ALA A 381 -5.68 -4.84 -17.43
C ALA A 381 -6.88 -4.35 -18.29
N ARG A 382 -7.95 -3.82 -17.69
CA ARG A 382 -9.10 -3.24 -18.42
C ARG A 382 -8.89 -1.81 -18.95
N LEU A 383 -7.73 -1.20 -18.72
CA LEU A 383 -7.39 0.14 -19.18
C LEU A 383 -5.94 0.13 -19.69
N GLU A 384 -5.72 0.14 -21.01
CA GLU A 384 -4.35 0.02 -21.53
C GLU A 384 -3.56 1.32 -21.39
N MET A 385 -4.12 2.46 -21.80
CA MET A 385 -3.49 3.77 -21.59
C MET A 385 -4.54 4.87 -21.39
N THR A 386 -4.26 5.75 -20.43
CA THR A 386 -4.92 7.06 -20.31
C THR A 386 -3.91 8.14 -20.67
N GLU A 387 -4.15 8.84 -21.77
CA GLU A 387 -3.46 10.09 -22.08
C GLU A 387 -4.41 11.27 -21.83
N PRO A 388 -3.89 12.51 -21.70
CA PRO A 388 -4.69 13.67 -21.33
C PRO A 388 -5.89 13.96 -22.26
N ASP A 389 -5.84 13.49 -23.51
CA ASP A 389 -6.82 13.71 -24.56
C ASP A 389 -7.39 12.42 -25.19
N ARG A 390 -6.89 11.23 -24.82
CA ARG A 390 -7.37 9.95 -25.36
C ARG A 390 -7.39 8.82 -24.33
N PHE A 391 -8.41 7.99 -24.44
CA PHE A 391 -8.45 6.68 -23.80
C PHE A 391 -8.11 5.63 -24.85
N VAL A 392 -7.10 4.82 -24.59
CA VAL A 392 -6.74 3.68 -25.45
C VAL A 392 -7.28 2.42 -24.78
N TYR A 393 -8.28 1.83 -25.44
CA TYR A 393 -8.87 0.56 -25.04
C TYR A 393 -8.41 -0.52 -26.00
N ARG A 394 -8.06 -1.70 -25.47
CA ARG A 394 -7.92 -2.91 -26.27
C ARG A 394 -9.21 -3.70 -26.20
N LEU A 395 -9.69 -4.08 -27.37
CA LEU A 395 -10.82 -4.98 -27.47
C LEU A 395 -10.39 -6.37 -26.96
N ASP A 396 -11.03 -6.84 -25.89
CA ASP A 396 -10.69 -8.09 -25.22
C ASP A 396 -11.75 -9.16 -25.49
N ALA A 397 -11.31 -10.32 -25.98
CA ALA A 397 -12.21 -11.41 -26.38
C ALA A 397 -12.95 -12.00 -25.17
N GLN A 398 -12.30 -12.09 -24.02
CA GLN A 398 -12.90 -12.66 -22.80
C GLN A 398 -13.98 -11.73 -22.24
N ALA A 399 -13.73 -10.42 -22.24
CA ALA A 399 -14.73 -9.42 -21.87
C ALA A 399 -15.94 -9.42 -22.82
N ALA A 400 -15.70 -9.57 -24.13
CA ALA A 400 -16.78 -9.69 -25.12
C ALA A 400 -17.64 -10.93 -24.89
N TYR A 401 -17.02 -12.10 -24.67
CA TYR A 401 -17.76 -13.33 -24.38
C TYR A 401 -18.54 -13.28 -23.07
N GLN A 402 -17.98 -12.65 -22.02
CA GLN A 402 -18.72 -12.45 -20.78
C GLN A 402 -19.95 -11.57 -20.99
N ALA A 403 -19.83 -10.46 -21.75
CA ALA A 403 -20.96 -9.60 -22.05
C ALA A 403 -22.07 -10.33 -22.81
N PHE A 404 -21.71 -11.25 -23.71
CA PHE A 404 -22.67 -12.08 -24.42
C PHE A 404 -23.36 -13.11 -23.49
N GLU A 405 -22.63 -13.75 -22.58
CA GLU A 405 -23.20 -14.62 -21.53
C GLU A 405 -24.18 -13.87 -20.62
N ASP A 406 -23.88 -12.60 -20.32
CA ASP A 406 -24.71 -11.72 -19.51
C ASP A 406 -25.95 -11.19 -20.28
N GLY A 407 -26.12 -11.58 -21.55
CA GLY A 407 -27.31 -11.33 -22.36
C GLY A 407 -27.22 -10.16 -23.34
N ALA A 408 -26.04 -9.55 -23.51
CA ALA A 408 -25.86 -8.50 -24.51
C ALA A 408 -25.87 -9.07 -25.94
N VAL A 409 -26.59 -8.40 -26.84
CA VAL A 409 -26.66 -8.78 -28.26
C VAL A 409 -25.77 -7.85 -29.09
N LEU A 410 -25.09 -8.39 -30.09
CA LEU A 410 -24.16 -7.62 -30.93
C LEU A 410 -24.78 -6.36 -31.52
N ASP A 411 -25.98 -6.45 -32.10
CA ASP A 411 -26.64 -5.30 -32.72
C ASP A 411 -26.92 -4.17 -31.72
N ASP A 412 -27.28 -4.53 -30.48
CA ASP A 412 -27.50 -3.56 -29.39
C ASP A 412 -26.19 -2.93 -28.93
N LEU A 413 -25.11 -3.71 -28.86
CA LEU A 413 -23.77 -3.20 -28.53
C LEU A 413 -23.25 -2.22 -29.58
N LEU A 414 -23.47 -2.50 -30.86
CA LEU A 414 -23.08 -1.61 -31.96
C LEU A 414 -23.94 -0.34 -31.98
N ALA A 415 -25.25 -0.45 -31.72
CA ALA A 415 -26.14 0.70 -31.65
C ALA A 415 -25.83 1.61 -30.44
N GLU A 416 -25.51 1.01 -29.29
CA GLU A 416 -25.14 1.72 -28.08
C GLU A 416 -23.78 2.42 -28.22
N TRP A 417 -22.83 1.83 -28.94
CA TRP A 417 -21.55 2.47 -29.30
C TRP A 417 -21.78 3.77 -30.07
N ASP A 418 -22.57 3.71 -31.15
CA ASP A 418 -22.85 4.88 -31.99
C ASP A 418 -23.57 5.96 -31.19
N ARG A 419 -24.50 5.56 -30.31
CA ARG A 419 -25.24 6.47 -29.42
C ARG A 419 -24.35 7.17 -28.39
N LEU A 420 -23.43 6.43 -27.76
CA LEU A 420 -22.61 6.96 -26.66
C LEU A 420 -21.41 7.76 -27.15
N LEU A 421 -20.79 7.34 -28.26
CA LEU A 421 -19.55 7.94 -28.76
C LEU A 421 -19.79 8.92 -29.91
N GLY A 422 -20.97 8.90 -30.53
CA GLY A 422 -21.33 9.81 -31.63
C GLY A 422 -20.46 9.64 -32.87
N ILE A 423 -19.73 8.52 -32.95
CA ILE A 423 -18.88 8.13 -34.07
C ILE A 423 -19.24 6.69 -34.47
N PRO A 424 -19.31 6.40 -35.78
CA PRO A 424 -19.62 5.06 -36.24
C PRO A 424 -18.52 4.09 -35.78
N VAL A 425 -18.93 2.88 -35.41
CA VAL A 425 -18.00 1.82 -35.01
C VAL A 425 -16.96 1.61 -36.13
N PRO A 426 -15.66 1.70 -35.84
CA PRO A 426 -14.62 1.42 -36.83
C PRO A 426 -14.82 0.01 -37.42
N GLN A 427 -14.75 -0.11 -38.74
CA GLN A 427 -15.05 -1.37 -39.45
C GLN A 427 -14.30 -2.57 -38.87
N ALA A 428 -13.01 -2.44 -38.55
CA ALA A 428 -12.21 -3.52 -37.97
C ALA A 428 -12.73 -3.99 -36.59
N ILE A 429 -13.26 -3.07 -35.76
CA ILE A 429 -13.85 -3.40 -34.46
C ILE A 429 -15.20 -4.09 -34.66
N GLY A 430 -16.02 -3.58 -35.58
CA GLY A 430 -17.31 -4.18 -35.92
C GLY A 430 -17.16 -5.60 -36.48
N GLU A 431 -16.20 -5.81 -37.39
CA GLU A 431 -15.89 -7.13 -37.95
C GLU A 431 -15.35 -8.09 -36.89
N GLN A 432 -14.51 -7.63 -35.98
CA GLN A 432 -13.97 -8.47 -34.90
C GLN A 432 -15.05 -8.88 -33.90
N LEU A 433 -15.93 -7.96 -33.48
CA LEU A 433 -17.05 -8.25 -32.60
C LEU A 433 -18.07 -9.17 -33.29
N ALA A 434 -18.31 -8.99 -34.59
CA ALA A 434 -19.16 -9.89 -35.37
C ALA A 434 -18.55 -11.30 -35.48
N ALA A 435 -17.24 -11.41 -35.67
CA ALA A 435 -16.54 -12.69 -35.70
C ALA A 435 -16.62 -13.41 -34.34
N TRP A 436 -16.44 -12.68 -33.23
CA TRP A 436 -16.59 -13.27 -31.90
C TRP A 436 -18.04 -13.64 -31.59
N TRP A 437 -19.01 -12.80 -31.95
CA TRP A 437 -20.43 -13.12 -31.79
C TRP A 437 -20.85 -14.35 -32.61
N ALA A 438 -20.32 -14.48 -33.83
CA ALA A 438 -20.58 -15.66 -34.66
C ALA A 438 -19.95 -16.94 -34.10
N ALA A 439 -18.79 -16.83 -33.43
CA ALA A 439 -18.12 -17.94 -32.75
C ALA A 439 -18.73 -18.24 -31.36
N TYR A 440 -19.39 -17.26 -30.75
CA TYR A 440 -19.96 -17.33 -29.42
C TYR A 440 -21.13 -18.32 -29.38
N GLY A 441 -21.08 -19.29 -28.45
CA GLY A 441 -22.08 -20.34 -28.31
C GLY A 441 -21.99 -21.48 -29.34
N GLY A 442 -20.96 -21.50 -30.20
CA GLY A 442 -20.72 -22.60 -31.16
C GLY A 442 -20.40 -23.94 -30.50
N LEU A 443 -19.82 -23.90 -29.29
CA LEU A 443 -19.52 -25.05 -28.45
C LEU A 443 -19.82 -24.71 -26.98
N ARG A 444 -20.69 -25.47 -26.33
CA ARG A 444 -20.95 -25.36 -24.88
C ARG A 444 -20.60 -26.66 -24.18
N LEU A 445 -19.73 -26.55 -23.18
CA LEU A 445 -19.29 -27.65 -22.32
C LEU A 445 -19.90 -27.45 -20.94
N TYR A 446 -20.83 -28.33 -20.56
CA TYR A 446 -21.44 -28.31 -19.24
C TYR A 446 -20.63 -29.18 -18.28
N GLU A 447 -20.16 -28.60 -17.17
CA GLU A 447 -19.53 -29.39 -16.12
C GLU A 447 -20.60 -30.21 -15.36
N ASN A 448 -20.30 -31.48 -15.09
CA ASN A 448 -21.17 -32.47 -14.41
C ASN A 448 -22.37 -33.00 -15.21
N LEU A 449 -22.41 -32.77 -16.52
CA LEU A 449 -23.30 -33.46 -17.46
C LEU A 449 -22.51 -33.82 -18.72
N THR A 450 -22.51 -35.09 -19.12
CA THR A 450 -21.87 -35.52 -20.38
C THR A 450 -22.73 -35.12 -21.58
N VAL A 451 -22.89 -33.82 -21.79
CA VAL A 451 -23.65 -33.23 -22.90
C VAL A 451 -22.78 -32.14 -23.51
N ILE A 452 -22.48 -32.28 -24.81
CA ILE A 452 -21.81 -31.27 -25.62
C ILE A 452 -22.84 -30.77 -26.63
N GLU A 453 -23.18 -29.49 -26.57
CA GLU A 453 -24.09 -28.84 -27.50
C GLU A 453 -23.28 -28.10 -28.57
N PHE A 454 -23.62 -28.32 -29.84
CA PHE A 454 -23.01 -27.69 -31.00
C PHE A 454 -23.99 -26.70 -31.62
N GLY A 455 -23.50 -25.51 -31.95
CA GLY A 455 -24.28 -24.48 -32.61
C GLY A 455 -24.62 -24.78 -34.06
N ASP A 456 -23.88 -25.70 -34.71
CA ASP A 456 -24.12 -26.17 -36.07
C ASP A 456 -23.64 -27.62 -36.30
N ASP A 457 -24.10 -28.22 -37.42
CA ASP A 457 -23.79 -29.61 -37.79
C ASP A 457 -22.34 -29.81 -38.31
N TYR A 458 -21.65 -28.73 -38.70
CA TYR A 458 -20.27 -28.78 -39.22
C TYR A 458 -19.25 -28.93 -38.08
N ALA A 459 -19.44 -28.23 -36.96
CA ALA A 459 -18.61 -28.34 -35.76
C ALA A 459 -18.66 -29.76 -35.16
N LEU A 460 -19.83 -30.42 -35.21
CA LEU A 460 -19.97 -31.82 -34.80
C LEU A 460 -19.19 -32.77 -35.74
N ALA A 461 -19.17 -32.48 -37.05
CA ALA A 461 -18.46 -33.29 -38.03
C ALA A 461 -16.92 -33.18 -37.89
N GLU A 462 -16.40 -31.96 -37.68
CA GLU A 462 -14.97 -31.75 -37.41
C GLU A 462 -14.53 -32.41 -36.10
N MET A 463 -15.32 -32.26 -35.04
CA MET A 463 -14.96 -32.85 -33.75
C MET A 463 -15.00 -34.38 -33.80
N LYS A 464 -15.95 -35.00 -34.52
CA LYS A 464 -15.97 -36.44 -34.80
C LYS A 464 -14.76 -36.91 -35.63
N ALA A 465 -14.33 -36.11 -36.60
CA ALA A 465 -13.14 -36.41 -37.40
C ALA A 465 -11.84 -36.33 -36.58
N ALA A 466 -11.78 -35.44 -35.58
CA ALA A 466 -10.65 -35.31 -34.66
C ALA A 466 -10.62 -36.41 -33.56
N THR A 467 -11.76 -37.03 -33.24
CA THR A 467 -11.89 -38.00 -32.12
C THR A 467 -12.01 -39.47 -32.54
N SER A 468 -11.91 -39.81 -33.83
CA SER A 468 -12.07 -41.19 -34.30
C SER A 468 -10.83 -42.09 -34.09
N THR A 469 -10.80 -42.81 -32.96
CA THR A 469 -10.25 -44.18 -32.83
C THR A 469 -11.12 -45.04 -31.90
N GLY A 470 -12.01 -45.88 -32.47
CA GLY A 470 -12.64 -47.05 -31.83
C GLY A 470 -14.19 -47.04 -31.70
N PRO A 471 -14.94 -48.11 -32.11
CA PRO A 471 -16.41 -48.09 -32.19
C PRO A 471 -17.15 -48.67 -30.96
N GLY A 472 -18.26 -48.05 -30.55
CA GLY A 472 -19.28 -48.59 -29.62
C GLY A 472 -20.55 -47.70 -29.58
N PRO A 473 -21.78 -48.26 -29.44
CA PRO A 473 -22.99 -47.65 -30.01
C PRO A 473 -23.76 -46.65 -29.12
N ALA A 474 -24.47 -45.74 -29.82
CA ALA A 474 -25.30 -44.59 -29.42
C ALA A 474 -26.55 -44.94 -28.55
N PRO A 475 -27.37 -43.99 -28.02
CA PRO A 475 -28.03 -42.92 -28.81
C PRO A 475 -28.10 -41.52 -28.16
N THR A 476 -27.70 -40.49 -28.90
CA THR A 476 -28.01 -39.08 -28.59
C THR A 476 -29.32 -38.68 -29.26
N ARG A 477 -30.26 -38.12 -28.50
CA ARG A 477 -31.52 -37.55 -29.00
C ARG A 477 -31.31 -36.06 -29.28
N ALA A 478 -31.44 -35.65 -30.54
CA ALA A 478 -31.32 -34.25 -30.92
C ALA A 478 -32.53 -33.43 -30.44
N VAL A 479 -32.27 -32.30 -29.79
CA VAL A 479 -33.27 -31.26 -29.50
C VAL A 479 -32.83 -30.00 -30.23
N ALA A 480 -33.72 -29.40 -31.02
CA ALA A 480 -33.43 -28.20 -31.80
C ALA A 480 -33.44 -26.94 -30.90
N PRO A 481 -32.54 -25.97 -31.12
CA PRO A 481 -32.47 -24.77 -30.30
C PRO A 481 -33.63 -23.81 -30.60
N GLN A 482 -34.35 -23.37 -29.58
CA GLN A 482 -35.29 -22.25 -29.65
C GLN A 482 -34.58 -20.97 -29.20
N ARG A 483 -34.54 -19.94 -30.06
CA ARG A 483 -34.07 -18.59 -29.70
C ARG A 483 -35.12 -17.87 -28.83
N PRO A 484 -34.72 -17.14 -27.77
CA PRO A 484 -35.67 -16.33 -27.01
C PRO A 484 -36.12 -15.11 -27.85
N ARG A 485 -37.43 -14.83 -27.81
CA ARG A 485 -38.06 -13.66 -28.41
C ARG A 485 -37.93 -12.45 -27.48
N SER A 486 -37.73 -11.28 -28.08
CA SER A 486 -37.70 -9.98 -27.41
C SER A 486 -39.07 -9.58 -26.85
N SER A 487 -39.12 -9.18 -25.58
CA SER A 487 -40.15 -8.27 -25.07
C SER A 487 -39.84 -7.75 -23.66
N GLY A 488 -39.84 -6.42 -23.52
CA GLY A 488 -40.46 -5.72 -22.38
C GLY A 488 -39.55 -5.28 -21.23
N HIS A 489 -39.14 -4.01 -21.27
CA HIS A 489 -38.74 -3.24 -20.07
C HIS A 489 -39.83 -3.23 -18.99
N PRO A 490 -39.42 -3.11 -17.71
CA PRO A 490 -40.05 -2.14 -16.81
C PRO A 490 -39.02 -1.16 -16.22
N SER A 491 -39.48 0.08 -16.09
CA SER A 491 -38.77 1.25 -15.58
C SER A 491 -38.61 1.24 -14.06
N LEU A 492 -37.51 1.84 -13.60
CA LEU A 492 -37.30 2.42 -12.27
C LEU A 492 -38.48 3.32 -11.86
N LEU A 493 -39.07 3.04 -10.70
CA LEU A 493 -39.57 3.97 -9.67
C LEU A 493 -40.49 3.19 -8.71
N ASP A 494 -39.97 2.83 -7.54
CA ASP A 494 -40.75 2.83 -6.29
C ASP A 494 -39.79 2.87 -5.10
N LEU A 495 -39.73 4.06 -4.49
CA LEU A 495 -39.10 4.35 -3.22
C LEU A 495 -40.09 4.05 -2.09
N ALA A 496 -39.67 3.30 -1.06
CA ALA A 496 -39.83 3.68 0.36
C ALA A 496 -39.25 2.62 1.32
N PRO A 497 -38.84 3.02 2.54
CA PRO A 497 -37.89 2.31 3.39
C PRO A 497 -38.57 1.54 4.54
N ASN A 498 -37.79 0.73 5.28
CA ASN A 498 -38.06 0.49 6.70
C ASN A 498 -36.80 0.02 7.46
N PRO A 499 -36.76 0.19 8.80
CA PRO A 499 -35.57 0.43 9.60
C PRO A 499 -35.34 -0.70 10.62
N THR A 500 -34.48 -0.43 11.61
CA THR A 500 -34.16 -1.20 12.85
C THR A 500 -33.16 -2.35 12.65
N THR A 501 -32.18 -2.61 13.51
CA THR A 501 -31.57 -2.00 14.71
C THR A 501 -30.33 -2.85 15.02
N GLU A 502 -29.27 -2.25 15.58
CA GLU A 502 -28.56 -2.71 16.80
C GLU A 502 -27.10 -2.24 16.83
N SER A 503 -26.88 -1.34 17.78
CA SER A 503 -25.62 -0.78 18.24
C SER A 503 -25.00 -1.63 19.36
N LEU A 504 -23.69 -1.88 19.35
CA LEU A 504 -22.86 -2.12 20.55
C LEU A 504 -21.37 -1.77 20.28
N PRO A 505 -20.53 -1.50 21.31
CA PRO A 505 -19.59 -0.37 21.31
C PRO A 505 -18.08 -0.73 21.29
N GLY A 506 -17.28 0.24 20.82
CA GLY A 506 -16.04 0.74 21.45
C GLY A 506 -14.83 -0.19 21.65
N SER A 507 -13.73 0.08 20.94
CA SER A 507 -12.36 -0.14 21.43
C SER A 507 -11.35 0.62 20.57
N LEU A 508 -10.84 1.72 21.12
CA LEU A 508 -9.70 2.51 20.62
C LEU A 508 -8.40 1.76 20.94
N VAL A 509 -7.62 1.40 19.91
CA VAL A 509 -6.21 1.01 20.08
C VAL A 509 -5.36 1.88 19.16
N ARG A 510 -4.57 2.76 19.78
CA ARG A 510 -3.52 3.56 19.12
C ARG A 510 -2.26 2.68 18.93
N PRO A 511 -1.57 2.73 17.78
CA PRO A 511 -0.19 2.25 17.70
C PRO A 511 0.77 3.37 18.08
N GLY A 512 1.61 3.08 19.08
CA GLY A 512 2.64 3.97 19.60
C GLY A 512 3.90 4.04 18.72
N SER A 513 4.53 5.20 18.78
CA SER A 513 5.81 5.54 18.18
C SER A 513 6.96 4.81 18.89
N TYR A 514 7.87 4.19 18.15
CA TYR A 514 9.16 3.74 18.68
C TYR A 514 10.31 4.35 17.88
N VAL A 515 11.21 4.99 18.62
CA VAL A 515 12.45 5.65 18.17
C VAL A 515 13.59 4.63 18.25
N TRP A 516 14.40 4.53 17.20
CA TRP A 516 15.70 3.85 17.26
C TRP A 516 16.85 4.87 17.14
N LEU A 517 17.69 4.88 18.17
CA LEU A 517 19.00 5.53 18.22
C LEU A 517 20.06 4.52 17.79
N GLY A 518 20.90 4.88 16.82
CA GLY A 518 22.09 4.11 16.45
C GLY A 518 23.25 5.05 16.10
N LYS A 519 24.18 5.22 17.04
CA LYS A 519 25.53 5.76 16.81
C LYS A 519 26.49 4.58 16.62
N GLY A 520 27.41 4.70 15.67
CA GLY A 520 28.55 3.79 15.52
C GLY A 520 29.36 4.10 14.26
N ASP A 521 30.41 4.91 14.42
CA ASP A 521 31.31 5.40 13.38
C ASP A 521 32.26 4.32 12.80
N GLN A 522 32.41 4.36 11.45
CA GLN A 522 33.62 4.28 10.59
C GLN A 522 34.55 3.03 10.52
N PRO A 523 35.41 2.89 9.46
CA PRO A 523 35.54 3.66 8.20
C PRO A 523 35.56 2.82 6.89
N VAL A 524 35.31 3.54 5.80
CA VAL A 524 35.38 3.13 4.38
C VAL A 524 36.83 3.18 3.86
N GLN A 525 37.22 2.18 3.05
CA GLN A 525 38.45 2.22 2.24
C GLN A 525 38.24 2.96 0.90
N PRO A 526 39.26 3.67 0.36
CA PRO A 526 39.12 4.52 -0.81
C PRO A 526 39.25 3.76 -2.15
N PRO A 527 38.63 4.22 -3.25
CA PRO A 527 38.88 3.68 -4.58
C PRO A 527 40.21 4.19 -5.17
N PRO A 528 40.85 3.44 -6.09
CA PRO A 528 42.11 3.83 -6.70
C PRO A 528 41.93 4.95 -7.75
N GLY A 529 42.97 5.77 -7.87
CA GLY A 529 43.06 6.99 -8.66
C GLY A 529 43.19 6.83 -10.20
N PRO A 530 43.71 7.86 -10.89
CA PRO A 530 43.08 8.44 -12.08
C PRO A 530 43.65 7.97 -13.43
N CYS A 531 42.86 8.12 -14.50
CA CYS A 531 43.30 8.06 -15.92
C CYS A 531 43.11 9.44 -16.61
N PRO A 532 43.85 9.73 -17.70
CA PRO A 532 44.42 11.05 -18.02
C PRO A 532 43.56 11.92 -18.97
N PRO A 533 44.00 13.16 -19.30
CA PRO A 533 43.16 14.17 -19.90
C PRO A 533 43.09 14.07 -21.43
N CYS A 534 41.89 14.16 -22.00
CA CYS A 534 41.70 14.50 -23.41
C CYS A 534 41.45 16.00 -23.56
N ARG A 535 42.51 16.74 -23.90
CA ARG A 535 42.46 18.11 -24.43
C ARG A 535 42.53 18.04 -25.96
N ALA A 536 41.52 18.57 -26.64
CA ALA A 536 41.58 19.43 -27.84
C ALA A 536 40.17 19.52 -28.47
N GLY A 537 39.60 20.68 -28.80
CA GLY A 537 40.09 22.03 -28.66
C GLY A 537 39.11 23.07 -29.25
N ARG A 538 39.39 24.33 -28.89
CA ARG A 538 39.25 25.56 -29.70
C ARG A 538 37.84 25.98 -30.12
N THR A 539 37.24 26.92 -29.38
CA THR A 539 37.24 28.39 -29.63
C THR A 539 36.45 28.83 -30.88
N ALA A 540 35.36 29.54 -30.66
CA ALA A 540 34.90 30.61 -31.54
C ALA A 540 34.47 31.81 -30.69
N ARG A 541 35.10 32.96 -30.98
CA ARG A 541 34.98 34.25 -30.31
C ARG A 541 33.74 35.00 -30.78
N PHE A 542 33.27 35.91 -29.92
CA PHE A 542 32.35 36.99 -30.27
C PHE A 542 33.03 38.10 -31.09
N ALA A 543 32.25 38.61 -32.05
CA ALA A 543 32.08 39.99 -32.54
C ALA A 543 33.25 40.77 -33.20
N GLY A 544 32.91 41.44 -34.32
CA GLY A 544 33.67 42.58 -34.84
C GLY A 544 33.31 42.95 -36.29
N GLN A 545 32.35 43.85 -36.45
CA GLN A 545 32.10 44.60 -37.68
C GLN A 545 33.18 45.67 -37.89
N HIS A 546 33.51 45.88 -39.18
CA HIS A 546 34.04 47.07 -39.85
C HIS A 546 35.45 47.66 -39.51
N LEU A 547 36.31 47.54 -40.52
CA LEU A 547 37.37 48.46 -40.99
C LEU A 547 37.24 49.90 -40.46
N VAL A 548 38.27 50.44 -39.79
CA VAL A 548 39.47 51.16 -40.30
C VAL A 548 40.41 51.36 -39.11
#